data_AF-A0A7S3VUJ9-F1
#
_entry.id   AF-A0A7S3VUJ9-F1
#
_cell.length_a   1.000
_cell.length_b   1.000
_cell.length_c   1.000
_cell.angle_alpha   90.00
_cell.angle_beta   90.00
_cell.angle_gamma   90.00
#
_symmetry.space_group_name_H-M   'P 1'
#
loop_
_entity.id
_entity.type
_entity.pdbx_description
1 polymer ?
#
loop_
_entity_poly.entity_id
_entity_poly.type
_entity_poly.pdbx_seq_one_letter_code
_entity_poly.pdbx_strand_id
1 'polypeptide(L)'
;DIFTSFAQVNDPAVSDAIWPIISNKKAIQINQAWAGHSGSPFMQSDEMVAHTWMEPVGKSGHPIRGLELPASFRQESALAPKWQYFYKPLAPFGASTAVLLMNHDATSADLTVNFSDIPGVKCTTCKVYDVWTQQDLGHFTTSFTAKSLGAHDSTFLTISPTAVVNPEVLVS
;
A
#
# COMPACT_ATOMS: atom_id res chain seq x y z
N ASP A 1 -21.77 -22.34 -6.98
CA ASP A 1 -21.68 -23.06 -5.71
C ASP A 1 -20.84 -22.24 -4.76
N ILE A 2 -21.41 -21.80 -3.63
CA ILE A 2 -20.76 -20.92 -2.64
C ILE A 2 -19.81 -21.70 -1.72
N PHE A 3 -19.82 -23.04 -1.82
CA PHE A 3 -19.03 -23.94 -0.98
C PHE A 3 -17.60 -24.20 -1.49
N THR A 4 -17.25 -23.76 -2.71
CA THR A 4 -15.87 -23.86 -3.22
C THR A 4 -14.98 -22.68 -2.83
N SER A 5 -15.52 -21.56 -2.33
CA SER A 5 -14.71 -20.41 -1.91
C SER A 5 -14.06 -20.57 -0.54
N PHE A 6 -14.63 -21.39 0.35
CA PHE A 6 -14.05 -21.65 1.68
C PHE A 6 -12.99 -22.76 1.66
N ALA A 7 -12.98 -23.62 0.65
CA ALA A 7 -11.96 -24.67 0.49
C ALA A 7 -10.57 -24.10 0.15
N GLN A 8 -10.49 -22.90 -0.44
CA GLN A 8 -9.22 -22.20 -0.71
C GLN A 8 -8.51 -21.69 0.56
N VAL A 9 -9.23 -21.53 1.68
CA VAL A 9 -8.62 -21.09 2.96
C VAL A 9 -7.90 -22.24 3.68
N ASN A 10 -8.21 -23.50 3.33
CA ASN A 10 -7.57 -24.69 3.87
C ASN A 10 -6.59 -25.35 2.89
N ASP A 11 -6.23 -24.68 1.80
CA ASP A 11 -5.14 -25.13 0.93
C ASP A 11 -3.80 -24.78 1.60
N PRO A 12 -2.96 -25.77 1.99
CA PRO A 12 -1.68 -25.51 2.63
C PRO A 12 -0.77 -24.62 1.79
N ALA A 13 -0.81 -24.74 0.45
CA ALA A 13 0.02 -23.92 -0.42
C ALA A 13 -0.42 -22.45 -0.43
N VAL A 14 -1.73 -22.20 -0.37
CA VAL A 14 -2.27 -20.83 -0.24
C VAL A 14 -1.95 -20.26 1.14
N SER A 15 -2.12 -21.06 2.19
CA SER A 15 -1.77 -20.66 3.56
C SER A 15 -0.29 -20.32 3.68
N ASP A 16 0.60 -21.18 3.17
CA ASP A 16 2.05 -20.97 3.22
C ASP A 16 2.49 -19.73 2.43
N ALA A 17 1.83 -19.43 1.31
CA ALA A 17 2.09 -18.23 0.53
C ALA A 17 1.63 -16.94 1.24
N ILE A 18 0.50 -16.98 1.95
CA ILE A 18 -0.11 -15.79 2.58
C ILE A 18 0.41 -15.55 4.01
N TRP A 19 0.78 -16.61 4.74
CA TRP A 19 1.18 -16.52 6.14
C TRP A 19 2.30 -15.51 6.40
N PRO A 20 3.39 -15.45 5.59
CA PRO A 20 4.44 -14.44 5.77
C PRO A 20 3.95 -13.01 5.62
N ILE A 21 2.88 -12.77 4.84
CA ILE A 21 2.29 -11.45 4.63
C ILE A 21 1.49 -11.04 5.86
N ILE A 22 0.56 -11.89 6.33
CA ILE A 22 -0.33 -11.55 7.46
C ILE A 22 0.38 -11.60 8.82
N SER A 23 1.44 -12.40 8.94
CA SER A 23 2.26 -12.49 10.17
C SER A 23 3.45 -11.53 10.18
N ASN A 24 3.58 -10.67 9.16
CA ASN A 24 4.67 -9.71 9.05
C ASN A 24 4.68 -8.75 10.25
N LYS A 25 5.63 -8.96 11.16
CA LYS A 25 5.73 -8.20 12.41
C LYS A 25 5.85 -6.70 12.17
N LYS A 26 6.56 -6.28 11.11
CA LYS A 26 6.74 -4.86 10.81
C LYS A 26 5.46 -4.23 10.29
N ALA A 27 4.73 -4.90 9.40
CA ALA A 27 3.42 -4.45 8.94
C ALA A 27 2.42 -4.34 10.10
N ILE A 28 2.40 -5.34 11.00
CA ILE A 28 1.57 -5.31 12.21
C ILE A 28 1.95 -4.12 13.11
N GLN A 29 3.24 -3.91 13.38
CA GLN A 29 3.72 -2.77 14.18
C GLN A 29 3.29 -1.43 13.58
N ILE A 30 3.38 -1.29 12.25
CA ILE A 30 2.92 -0.08 11.55
C ILE A 30 1.41 0.11 11.71
N ASN A 31 0.62 -0.96 11.58
CA ASN A 31 -0.82 -0.89 11.76
C ASN A 31 -1.17 -0.44 13.20
N GLN A 32 -0.50 -1.00 14.21
CA GLN A 32 -0.72 -0.68 15.62
C GLN A 32 -0.16 0.68 16.05
N ALA A 33 0.79 1.25 15.31
CA ALA A 33 1.34 2.57 15.64
C ALA A 33 0.30 3.68 15.44
N TRP A 34 0.22 4.58 16.42
CA TRP A 34 -0.59 5.79 16.36
C TRP A 34 0.25 7.01 16.75
N ALA A 35 0.48 7.90 15.78
CA ALA A 35 1.18 9.17 15.98
C ALA A 35 0.27 10.37 15.65
N GLY A 36 -1.01 10.30 16.06
CA GLY A 36 -2.01 11.35 15.83
C GLY A 36 -2.65 11.34 14.44
N HIS A 37 -2.34 10.36 13.59
CA HIS A 37 -2.84 10.25 12.23
C HIS A 37 -2.93 8.78 11.78
N SER A 38 -4.07 8.36 11.21
CA SER A 38 -4.30 6.98 10.73
C SER A 38 -3.57 6.65 9.44
N GLY A 39 -3.19 7.68 8.70
CA GLY A 39 -2.69 7.61 7.33
C GLY A 39 -3.74 8.09 6.33
N SER A 40 -3.28 8.57 5.18
CA SER A 40 -4.12 9.09 4.09
C SER A 40 -3.35 9.08 2.76
N PRO A 41 -4.04 9.13 1.61
CA PRO A 41 -3.38 9.37 0.35
C PRO A 41 -2.75 10.77 0.34
N PHE A 42 -1.56 10.90 -0.24
CA PHE A 42 -0.89 12.20 -0.41
C PHE A 42 -0.48 12.49 -1.86
N MET A 43 -0.48 11.48 -2.73
CA MET A 43 -0.19 11.64 -4.14
C MET A 43 -0.90 10.57 -4.95
N GLN A 44 -1.28 10.91 -6.19
CA GLN A 44 -1.91 9.99 -7.13
C GLN A 44 -1.69 10.46 -8.56
N SER A 45 -1.89 9.57 -9.53
CA SER A 45 -1.91 9.93 -10.95
C SER A 45 -3.19 10.68 -11.33
N ASP A 46 -3.09 11.55 -12.34
CA ASP A 46 -4.27 12.12 -13.01
C ASP A 46 -4.93 11.12 -13.96
N GLU A 47 -4.17 10.12 -14.44
CA GLU A 47 -4.70 9.02 -15.22
C GLU A 47 -5.55 8.09 -14.34
N MET A 48 -6.75 7.75 -14.83
CA MET A 48 -7.67 6.84 -14.17
C MET A 48 -7.74 5.51 -14.92
N VAL A 49 -7.79 4.40 -14.18
CA VAL A 49 -7.99 3.04 -14.70
C VAL A 49 -9.31 2.49 -14.21
N ALA A 50 -10.01 1.76 -15.09
CA ALA A 50 -11.27 1.10 -14.75
C ALA A 50 -10.97 -0.32 -14.25
N HIS A 51 -11.33 -0.60 -13.00
CA HIS A 51 -11.38 -1.95 -12.49
C HIS A 51 -12.77 -2.49 -12.73
N THR A 52 -12.87 -3.57 -13.50
CA THR A 52 -14.16 -4.19 -13.80
C THR A 52 -14.34 -5.48 -13.04
N TRP A 53 -15.51 -5.69 -12.47
CA TRP A 53 -15.87 -6.94 -11.82
C TRP A 53 -17.30 -7.34 -12.18
N MET A 54 -17.62 -8.62 -11.97
CA MET A 54 -18.95 -9.16 -12.22
C MET A 54 -19.74 -9.14 -10.91
N GLU A 55 -20.81 -8.37 -10.84
CA GLU A 55 -21.75 -8.38 -9.71
C GLU A 55 -23.02 -9.17 -10.02
N PRO A 56 -23.54 -9.98 -9.09
CA PRO A 56 -24.84 -10.61 -9.24
C PRO A 56 -25.95 -9.56 -9.39
N VAL A 57 -26.77 -9.69 -10.42
CA VAL A 57 -27.94 -8.81 -10.61
C VAL A 57 -28.90 -8.99 -9.43
N GLY A 58 -29.21 -7.93 -8.70
CA GLY A 58 -30.16 -7.93 -7.56
C GLY A 58 -29.54 -7.84 -6.16
N LYS A 59 -28.21 -7.74 -6.03
CA LYS A 59 -27.52 -7.41 -4.76
C LYS A 59 -27.07 -5.95 -4.69
N SER A 60 -27.81 -5.02 -5.27
CA SER A 60 -27.68 -3.64 -4.83
C SER A 60 -28.31 -3.51 -3.45
N GLY A 61 -27.57 -2.96 -2.50
CA GLY A 61 -28.23 -2.03 -1.58
C GLY A 61 -29.07 -1.08 -2.44
N HIS A 62 -30.40 -1.16 -2.26
CA HIS A 62 -31.49 -0.49 -3.00
C HIS A 62 -32.07 -1.23 -4.23
N PRO A 63 -33.37 -1.63 -4.19
CA PRO A 63 -34.06 -2.28 -5.30
C PRO A 63 -34.60 -1.25 -6.31
N ILE A 64 -34.40 -1.50 -7.61
CA ILE A 64 -35.19 -0.86 -8.68
C ILE A 64 -36.40 -1.79 -8.93
N ARG A 65 -37.61 -1.27 -8.72
CA ARG A 65 -38.87 -2.02 -8.84
C ARG A 65 -39.32 -2.02 -10.31
N GLY A 66 -39.49 -3.20 -10.92
CA GLY A 66 -40.46 -3.40 -12.00
C GLY A 66 -40.00 -3.46 -13.46
N LEU A 67 -38.85 -4.06 -13.79
CA LEU A 67 -38.55 -4.41 -15.19
C LEU A 67 -37.83 -5.76 -15.28
N GLU A 68 -38.42 -6.73 -15.97
CA GLU A 68 -37.83 -8.05 -16.20
C GLU A 68 -36.68 -7.98 -17.22
N LEU A 69 -35.61 -8.76 -17.01
CA LEU A 69 -35.13 -9.86 -17.88
C LEU A 69 -33.71 -10.34 -17.46
N PRO A 70 -33.27 -11.58 -17.83
CA PRO A 70 -32.32 -12.37 -17.04
C PRO A 70 -30.88 -12.40 -17.59
N ALA A 71 -29.87 -12.34 -16.71
CA ALA A 71 -28.50 -12.87 -16.89
C ALA A 71 -27.75 -12.67 -15.57
N SER A 72 -27.19 -13.72 -15.00
CA SER A 72 -26.86 -13.83 -13.57
C SER A 72 -25.87 -12.81 -12.99
N PHE A 73 -25.12 -12.09 -13.83
CA PHE A 73 -24.15 -11.08 -13.41
C PHE A 73 -24.13 -9.89 -14.37
N ARG A 74 -23.89 -8.68 -13.85
CA ARG A 74 -23.61 -7.45 -14.61
C ARG A 74 -22.16 -7.02 -14.37
N GLN A 75 -21.51 -6.48 -15.40
CA GLN A 75 -20.18 -5.92 -15.27
C GLN A 75 -20.28 -4.53 -14.65
N GLU A 76 -19.70 -4.38 -13.47
CA GLU A 76 -19.53 -3.09 -12.81
C GLU A 76 -18.10 -2.60 -13.03
N SER A 77 -17.92 -1.29 -12.89
CA SER A 77 -16.59 -0.70 -12.91
C SER A 77 -16.47 0.44 -11.91
N ALA A 78 -15.35 0.48 -11.18
CA ALA A 78 -14.92 1.69 -10.51
C ALA A 78 -13.64 2.22 -11.12
N LEU A 79 -13.54 3.54 -11.13
CA LEU A 79 -12.33 4.25 -11.51
C LEU A 79 -11.44 4.41 -10.29
N ALA A 80 -10.16 4.06 -10.45
CA ALA A 80 -9.10 4.38 -9.50
C ALA A 80 -7.99 5.13 -10.25
N PRO A 81 -7.21 5.99 -9.57
CA PRO A 81 -5.98 6.50 -10.16
C PRO A 81 -5.08 5.32 -10.54
N LYS A 82 -4.43 5.39 -11.69
CA LYS A 82 -3.43 4.41 -12.16
C LYS A 82 -2.40 4.04 -11.09
N TRP A 83 -1.99 5.01 -10.27
CA TRP A 83 -1.23 4.75 -9.05
C TRP A 83 -1.64 5.72 -7.95
N GLN A 84 -1.45 5.30 -6.70
CA GLN A 84 -1.75 6.12 -5.53
C GLN A 84 -0.77 5.83 -4.39
N TYR A 85 -0.32 6.89 -3.72
CA TYR A 85 0.63 6.83 -2.61
C TYR A 85 -0.03 7.25 -1.30
N PHE A 86 0.21 6.46 -0.26
CA PHE A 86 -0.29 6.70 1.09
C PHE A 86 0.88 6.90 2.04
N TYR A 87 0.67 7.73 3.06
CA TYR A 87 1.63 7.90 4.15
C TYR A 87 0.94 7.72 5.50
N LYS A 88 1.69 7.26 6.50
CA LYS A 88 1.27 7.19 7.90
C LYS A 88 2.45 7.54 8.81
N PRO A 89 2.40 8.66 9.55
CA PRO A 89 3.39 8.96 10.57
C PRO A 89 3.45 7.84 11.63
N LEU A 90 4.65 7.35 11.94
CA LEU A 90 4.88 6.32 12.96
C LEU A 90 5.47 6.91 14.24
N ALA A 91 6.11 8.07 14.12
CA ALA A 91 6.68 8.81 15.22
C ALA A 91 6.42 10.33 15.04
N PRO A 92 6.44 11.12 16.13
CA PRO A 92 6.30 12.57 16.05
C PRO A 92 7.36 13.20 15.13
N PHE A 93 7.01 14.35 14.57
CA PHE A 93 7.93 15.22 13.79
C PHE A 93 8.62 14.53 12.60
N GLY A 94 8.02 13.48 12.03
CA GLY A 94 8.56 12.80 10.85
C GLY A 94 9.80 11.94 11.13
N ALA A 95 10.09 11.61 12.38
CA ALA A 95 11.22 10.75 12.74
C ALA A 95 11.10 9.33 12.15
N SER A 96 9.87 8.89 11.85
CA SER A 96 9.60 7.70 11.03
C SER A 96 8.21 7.77 10.43
N THR A 97 8.10 7.41 9.15
CA THR A 97 6.84 7.43 8.38
C THR A 97 6.74 6.17 7.53
N ALA A 98 5.59 5.49 7.57
CA ALA A 98 5.29 4.41 6.63
C ALA A 98 4.74 5.01 5.33
N VAL A 99 5.15 4.45 4.19
CA VAL A 99 4.74 4.92 2.86
C VAL A 99 4.40 3.72 2.00
N LEU A 100 3.20 3.71 1.42
CA LEU A 100 2.71 2.64 0.55
C LEU A 100 2.55 3.21 -0.87
N LEU A 101 3.20 2.60 -1.85
CA LEU A 101 3.06 2.97 -3.26
C LEU A 101 2.27 1.84 -3.93
N MET A 102 1.09 2.16 -4.45
CA MET A 102 0.20 1.18 -5.08
C MET A 102 0.15 1.40 -6.59
N ASN A 103 0.40 0.34 -7.36
CA ASN A 103 0.12 0.30 -8.78
C ASN A 103 -1.29 -0.28 -8.97
N HIS A 104 -2.23 0.52 -9.44
CA HIS A 104 -3.57 0.03 -9.77
C HIS A 104 -3.67 -0.40 -11.24
N ASP A 105 -2.69 -0.10 -12.09
CA ASP A 105 -2.72 -0.49 -13.49
C ASP A 105 -2.64 -2.02 -13.66
N ALA A 106 -3.11 -2.49 -14.82
CA ALA A 106 -3.03 -3.89 -15.25
C ALA A 106 -1.65 -4.28 -15.79
N THR A 107 -0.70 -3.33 -15.83
CA THR A 107 0.68 -3.54 -16.28
C THR A 107 1.67 -3.11 -15.22
N SER A 108 2.87 -3.69 -15.25
CA SER A 108 3.96 -3.29 -14.36
C SER A 108 4.41 -1.85 -14.62
N ALA A 109 4.82 -1.16 -13.56
CA ALA A 109 5.30 0.22 -13.62
C ALA A 109 6.44 0.49 -12.63
N ASP A 110 7.26 1.49 -12.95
CA ASP A 110 8.19 2.09 -12.00
C ASP A 110 7.47 3.22 -11.25
N LEU A 111 7.43 3.16 -9.92
CA LEU A 111 6.81 4.19 -9.08
C LEU A 111 7.89 4.89 -8.25
N THR A 112 7.93 6.22 -8.31
CA THR A 112 8.95 7.03 -7.63
C THR A 112 8.31 7.97 -6.64
N VAL A 113 8.78 7.94 -5.39
CA VAL A 113 8.37 8.89 -4.35
C VAL A 113 9.55 9.81 -4.02
N ASN A 114 9.36 11.13 -4.12
CA ASN A 114 10.33 12.09 -3.58
C ASN A 114 10.07 12.28 -2.09
N PHE A 115 11.12 12.34 -1.29
CA PHE A 115 10.98 12.47 0.16
C PHE A 115 10.41 13.83 0.58
N SER A 116 10.61 14.86 -0.24
CA SER A 116 10.02 16.20 -0.05
C SER A 116 8.50 16.22 -0.12
N ASP A 117 7.91 15.26 -0.84
CA ASP A 117 6.46 15.24 -1.08
C ASP A 117 5.70 14.52 0.04
N ILE A 118 6.42 13.79 0.90
CA ILE A 118 5.85 12.99 1.98
C ILE A 118 5.57 13.90 3.19
N PRO A 119 4.29 14.07 3.60
CA PRO A 119 3.97 15.04 4.64
C PRO A 119 4.69 14.74 5.96
N GLY A 120 5.34 15.77 6.51
CA GLY A 120 6.06 15.71 7.78
C GLY A 120 7.46 15.09 7.70
N VAL A 121 7.83 14.42 6.60
CA VAL A 121 9.19 13.89 6.43
C VAL A 121 10.13 15.02 6.07
N LYS A 122 11.24 15.13 6.82
CA LYS A 122 12.33 16.05 6.55
C LYS A 122 13.65 15.31 6.74
N CYS A 123 14.35 15.05 5.65
CA CYS A 123 15.64 14.39 5.67
C CYS A 123 16.54 14.94 4.55
N THR A 124 17.84 15.04 4.83
CA THR A 124 18.87 15.21 3.78
C THR A 124 19.29 13.84 3.25
N THR A 125 19.34 12.86 4.15
CA THR A 125 19.53 11.45 3.86
C THR A 125 18.45 10.68 4.62
N CYS A 126 17.63 9.95 3.88
CA CYS A 126 16.59 9.09 4.39
C CYS A 126 17.06 7.63 4.31
N LYS A 127 16.94 6.92 5.43
CA LYS A 127 16.99 5.47 5.47
C LYS A 127 15.66 4.92 4.96
N VAL A 128 15.73 3.94 4.05
CA VAL A 128 14.56 3.27 3.47
C VAL A 128 14.61 1.79 3.79
N TYR A 129 13.51 1.27 4.34
CA TYR A 129 13.35 -0.15 4.67
C TYR A 129 12.07 -0.67 4.03
N ASP A 130 12.15 -1.79 3.32
CA ASP A 130 11.02 -2.48 2.72
C ASP A 130 10.36 -3.41 3.74
N VAL A 131 9.08 -3.18 3.97
CA VAL A 131 8.26 -3.92 4.92
C VAL A 131 7.93 -5.31 4.39
N TRP A 132 7.64 -5.47 3.09
CA TRP A 132 7.27 -6.75 2.49
C TRP A 132 8.44 -7.72 2.42
N THR A 133 9.57 -7.26 1.88
CA THR A 133 10.81 -8.07 1.81
C THR A 133 11.60 -8.08 3.11
N GLN A 134 11.19 -7.26 4.09
CA GLN A 134 11.84 -7.11 5.40
C GLN A 134 13.31 -6.71 5.30
N GLN A 135 13.66 -5.92 4.28
CA GLN A 135 15.03 -5.59 3.91
C GLN A 135 15.35 -4.10 4.09
N ASP A 136 16.57 -3.81 4.57
CA ASP A 136 17.16 -2.48 4.50
C ASP A 136 17.59 -2.19 3.07
N LEU A 137 16.96 -1.20 2.43
CA LEU A 137 17.27 -0.80 1.05
C LEU A 137 18.40 0.24 1.00
N GLY A 138 18.84 0.74 2.16
CA GLY A 138 19.93 1.69 2.30
C GLY A 138 19.47 3.13 2.47
N HIS A 139 20.31 4.04 1.98
CA HIS A 139 20.23 5.47 2.23
C HIS A 139 20.09 6.24 0.92
N PHE A 140 19.12 7.14 0.88
CA PHE A 140 18.75 7.91 -0.30
C PHE A 140 18.60 9.38 0.07
N THR A 141 18.88 10.29 -0.86
CA THR A 141 18.84 11.74 -0.56
C THR A 141 17.60 12.44 -1.09
N THR A 142 17.12 12.04 -2.27
CA THR A 142 16.04 12.77 -2.97
C THR A 142 14.76 11.95 -3.05
N SER A 143 14.88 10.70 -3.50
CA SER A 143 13.74 9.86 -3.80
C SER A 143 14.09 8.38 -3.69
N PHE A 144 13.05 7.55 -3.72
CA PHE A 144 13.16 6.12 -3.92
C PHE A 144 12.26 5.70 -5.09
N THR A 145 12.76 4.80 -5.95
CA THR A 145 11.99 4.22 -7.04
C THR A 145 11.79 2.73 -6.82
N ALA A 146 10.53 2.30 -6.68
CA ALA A 146 10.15 0.90 -6.78
C ALA A 146 10.17 0.50 -8.26
N LYS A 147 11.11 -0.38 -8.62
CA LYS A 147 11.32 -0.83 -10.00
C LYS A 147 10.44 -2.02 -10.32
N SER A 148 9.86 -2.02 -11.52
CA SER A 148 9.10 -3.13 -12.07
C SER A 148 8.01 -3.65 -11.11
N LEU A 149 7.30 -2.74 -10.44
CA LEU A 149 6.22 -3.11 -9.54
C LEU A 149 5.10 -3.74 -10.36
N GLY A 150 4.62 -4.92 -9.96
CA GLY A 150 3.67 -5.70 -10.77
C GLY A 150 2.33 -4.99 -10.99
N ALA A 151 1.52 -5.55 -11.90
CA ALA A 151 0.12 -5.15 -12.03
C ALA A 151 -0.62 -5.39 -10.72
N HIS A 152 -1.40 -4.40 -10.26
CA HIS A 152 -2.14 -4.46 -9.00
C HIS A 152 -1.29 -4.73 -7.75
N ASP A 153 0.01 -4.41 -7.81
CA ASP A 153 0.98 -4.68 -6.74
C ASP A 153 1.31 -3.40 -5.93
N SER A 154 2.04 -3.56 -4.83
CA SER A 154 2.45 -2.47 -3.96
C SER A 154 3.86 -2.65 -3.40
N THR A 155 4.57 -1.54 -3.18
CA THR A 155 5.72 -1.54 -2.26
C THR A 155 5.34 -0.82 -0.98
N PHE A 156 5.77 -1.36 0.16
CA PHE A 156 5.49 -0.78 1.46
C PHE A 156 6.80 -0.50 2.18
N LEU A 157 7.03 0.77 2.51
CA LEU A 157 8.29 1.27 2.99
C LEU A 157 8.13 1.89 4.38
N THR A 158 9.19 1.85 5.18
CA THR A 158 9.39 2.85 6.23
C THR A 158 10.54 3.76 5.86
N ILE A 159 10.31 5.06 6.03
CA ILE A 159 11.25 6.12 5.75
C ILE A 159 11.55 6.83 7.07
N SER A 160 12.83 6.97 7.37
CA SER A 160 13.30 7.68 8.56
C SER A 160 14.52 8.53 8.23
N PRO A 161 14.64 9.76 8.74
CA PRO A 161 15.88 10.53 8.62
C PRO A 161 17.04 9.75 9.23
N THR A 162 18.20 9.74 8.57
CA THR A 162 19.43 9.30 9.22
C THR A 162 19.73 10.32 10.33
N ALA A 163 19.90 9.84 11.57
CA ALA A 163 20.34 10.72 12.65
C ALA A 163 21.63 11.42 12.22
N VAL A 164 21.68 12.75 12.37
CA VAL A 164 22.98 13.44 12.34
C VAL A 164 23.71 12.91 13.57
N VAL A 165 24.76 12.11 13.36
CA VAL A 165 25.62 11.69 14.47
C VAL A 165 26.21 12.96 15.04
N ASN A 166 25.78 13.38 16.23
CA ASN A 166 26.35 14.55 16.88
C ASN A 166 27.71 14.11 17.45
N PRO A 167 28.85 14.63 16.98
CA PRO A 167 30.17 14.17 17.41
C PRO A 167 30.47 14.45 18.91
N GLU A 168 29.61 15.18 19.62
CA GLU A 168 29.80 15.52 21.04
C GLU A 168 29.48 14.39 22.05
N VAL A 169 28.93 13.25 21.62
CA VAL A 169 28.53 12.16 22.57
C VAL A 169 29.61 11.06 22.72
N LEU A 170 30.80 11.23 22.14
CA LEU A 170 31.91 10.26 22.29
C LEU A 170 32.99 10.68 23.29
N VAL A 171 32.74 11.71 24.12
CA VAL A 171 33.66 12.08 25.21
C VAL A 171 32.87 12.34 26.49
N SER A 172 32.51 11.27 27.21
CA SER A 172 32.22 11.31 28.64
C SER A 172 32.59 10.00 29.30
#